data_AF-A0AAN6T1Y6-F1
#
_entry.id   AF-A0AAN6T1Y6-F1
#
_cell.length_a   1.000
_cell.length_b   1.000
_cell.length_c   1.000
_cell.angle_alpha   90.00
_cell.angle_beta   90.00
_cell.angle_gamma   90.00
#
_symmetry.space_group_name_H-M   'P 1'
#
loop_
_entity.id
_entity.type
_entity.pdbx_description
1 polymer ?
#
loop_
_entity_poly.entity_id
_entity_poly.type
_entity_poly.pdbx_seq_one_letter_code
_entity_poly.pdbx_strand_id
1 'polypeptide(L)'
;MAAATFFCLILTLLSTPAVANTEKTIFLGPEPIPLTLAHSTLSHLRLDTLTPANGTLRTRLGAQFPSTQHPSGTAIWLVLDKLTPNQRYEVRVCWPATQPTEFFLSTFPLSTVQEDAELMASLHAYSASRRRQSSSPNDTAHSPLQGSSSNSSNKAESEASILLLRILAAADYFTTDTSLMRVVPPVHADIILDPFLMNVLPRSIAGTACYIVVVAAVAIHLARRIDVWIRELIISGGGSSRVKTVKKRQ
;
A
#
# COMPACT_ATOMS: atom_id res chain seq x y z
N MET A 1 -5.89 -35.25 13.94
CA MET A 1 -5.12 -34.34 14.79
C MET A 1 -3.70 -34.10 14.27
N ALA A 2 -2.89 -35.14 14.04
CA ALA A 2 -1.48 -34.99 13.61
C ALA A 2 -1.26 -34.18 12.30
N ALA A 3 -2.13 -34.33 11.30
CA ALA A 3 -2.03 -33.58 10.05
C ALA A 3 -2.33 -32.07 10.22
N ALA A 4 -3.29 -31.73 11.10
CA ALA A 4 -3.64 -30.35 11.39
C ALA A 4 -2.52 -29.64 12.18
N THR A 5 -1.90 -30.33 13.13
CA THR A 5 -0.75 -29.81 13.88
C THR A 5 0.47 -29.62 12.99
N PHE A 6 0.74 -30.54 12.04
CA PHE A 6 1.83 -30.38 11.08
C PHE A 6 1.60 -29.22 10.11
N PHE A 7 0.36 -29.04 9.65
CA PHE A 7 -0.02 -27.91 8.81
C PHE A 7 0.11 -26.56 9.53
N CYS A 8 -0.34 -26.46 10.79
CA CYS A 8 -0.14 -25.26 11.60
C CYS A 8 1.34 -24.93 11.82
N LEU A 9 2.18 -25.95 12.06
CA LEU A 9 3.62 -25.77 12.28
C LEU A 9 4.31 -25.27 11.00
N ILE A 10 3.92 -25.79 9.84
CA ILE A 10 4.39 -25.29 8.52
C ILE A 10 3.96 -23.83 8.31
N LEU A 11 2.71 -23.48 8.60
CA LEU A 11 2.24 -22.10 8.47
C LEU A 11 3.03 -21.12 9.36
N THR A 12 3.33 -21.52 10.61
CA THR A 12 4.15 -20.68 11.50
C THR A 12 5.61 -20.57 11.03
N LEU A 13 6.14 -21.60 10.37
CA LEU A 13 7.50 -21.55 9.82
C LEU A 13 7.59 -20.66 8.57
N LEU A 14 6.49 -20.54 7.82
CA LEU A 14 6.40 -19.73 6.60
C LEU A 14 6.10 -18.24 6.87
N SER A 15 5.73 -17.86 8.11
CA SER A 15 5.38 -16.48 8.46
C SER A 15 6.60 -15.63 8.82
N THR A 16 7.59 -15.55 7.93
CA THR A 16 8.72 -14.62 8.08
C THR A 16 8.33 -13.23 7.59
N PRO A 17 8.61 -12.15 8.35
CA PRO A 17 8.37 -10.80 7.84
C PRO A 17 9.27 -10.54 6.63
N ALA A 18 8.68 -10.06 5.54
CA ALA A 18 9.41 -9.61 4.37
C ALA A 18 9.67 -8.11 4.50
N VAL A 19 10.94 -7.72 4.51
CA VAL A 19 11.32 -6.31 4.36
C VAL A 19 11.26 -5.99 2.87
N ALA A 20 10.50 -4.96 2.53
CA ALA A 20 10.37 -4.47 1.17
C ALA A 20 10.51 -2.95 1.18
N ASN A 21 10.81 -2.36 0.02
CA ASN A 21 10.86 -0.91 -0.17
C ASN A 21 9.44 -0.34 -0.27
N THR A 22 8.68 -0.56 0.80
CA THR A 22 7.34 -0.06 0.98
C THR A 22 7.13 0.28 2.45
N GLU A 23 6.54 1.43 2.69
CA GLU A 23 6.09 1.86 4.01
C GLU A 23 4.59 2.02 3.93
N LYS A 24 3.87 1.67 5.01
CA LYS A 24 2.42 1.65 4.98
C LYS A 24 1.80 2.01 6.32
N THR A 25 0.64 2.65 6.26
CA THR A 25 -0.22 2.85 7.44
C THR A 25 -1.66 2.48 7.11
N ILE A 26 -2.39 2.05 8.14
CA ILE A 26 -3.78 1.59 8.04
C ILE A 26 -4.62 2.48 8.93
N PHE A 27 -5.76 2.92 8.42
CA PHE A 27 -6.69 3.78 9.14
C PHE A 27 -8.14 3.46 8.79
N LEU A 28 -9.08 4.02 9.54
CA LEU A 28 -10.50 4.00 9.25
C LEU A 28 -10.91 5.32 8.63
N GLY A 29 -11.82 5.29 7.66
CA GLY A 29 -12.45 6.50 7.14
C GLY A 29 -13.19 7.22 8.27
N PRO A 30 -12.93 8.53 8.49
CA PRO A 30 -13.56 9.29 9.56
C PRO A 30 -15.04 9.55 9.27
N GLU A 31 -15.77 10.02 10.27
CA GLU A 31 -17.11 10.56 10.05
C GLU A 31 -17.05 11.74 9.07
N PRO A 32 -18.06 11.89 8.17
CA PRO A 32 -18.10 12.97 7.22
C PRO A 32 -18.20 14.34 7.91
N ILE A 33 -17.53 15.34 7.36
CA ILE A 33 -17.66 16.74 7.78
C ILE A 33 -18.34 17.57 6.68
N PRO A 34 -19.06 18.66 7.03
CA PRO A 34 -19.69 19.53 6.04
C PRO A 34 -18.67 20.08 5.02
N LEU A 35 -18.94 19.92 3.72
CA LEU A 35 -17.99 20.30 2.65
C LEU A 35 -17.58 21.77 2.66
N THR A 36 -18.46 22.67 3.11
CA THR A 36 -18.18 24.11 3.15
C THR A 36 -16.96 24.44 4.04
N LEU A 37 -16.84 23.72 5.16
CA LEU A 37 -15.76 23.87 6.13
C LEU A 37 -14.46 23.20 5.63
N ALA A 38 -14.58 22.05 4.98
CA ALA A 38 -13.43 21.34 4.40
C ALA A 38 -12.84 22.07 3.18
N HIS A 39 -13.69 22.53 2.25
CA HIS A 39 -13.25 23.13 0.99
C HIS A 39 -12.60 24.49 1.20
N SER A 40 -13.13 25.32 2.10
CA SER A 40 -12.53 26.61 2.45
C SER A 40 -11.13 26.46 3.04
N THR A 41 -10.89 25.43 3.85
CA THR A 41 -9.57 25.21 4.47
C THR A 41 -8.56 24.61 3.49
N LEU A 42 -8.97 23.61 2.71
CA LEU A 42 -8.04 22.80 1.89
C LEU A 42 -7.74 23.39 0.51
N SER A 43 -8.68 24.13 -0.10
CA SER A 43 -8.51 24.67 -1.46
C SER A 43 -7.32 25.63 -1.58
N HIS A 44 -6.99 26.37 -0.51
CA HIS A 44 -5.86 27.29 -0.49
C HIS A 44 -4.49 26.61 -0.38
N LEU A 45 -4.45 25.35 0.07
CA LEU A 45 -3.20 24.64 0.38
C LEU A 45 -2.57 23.95 -0.83
N ARG A 46 -3.32 23.77 -1.94
CA ARG A 46 -2.84 23.14 -3.20
C ARG A 46 -2.12 21.79 -2.96
N LEU A 47 -2.70 20.97 -2.09
CA LEU A 47 -2.21 19.63 -1.80
C LEU A 47 -2.66 18.67 -2.90
N ASP A 48 -1.89 17.60 -3.12
CA ASP A 48 -2.35 16.51 -3.98
C ASP A 48 -3.41 15.70 -3.24
N THR A 49 -4.42 15.24 -3.99
CA THR A 49 -5.55 14.49 -3.43
C THR A 49 -5.59 13.08 -3.99
N LEU A 50 -5.69 12.10 -3.08
CA LEU A 50 -6.00 10.71 -3.40
C LEU A 50 -7.45 10.41 -3.03
N THR A 51 -8.14 9.64 -3.88
CA THR A 51 -9.49 9.16 -3.60
C THR A 51 -9.55 7.65 -3.85
N PRO A 52 -10.53 6.91 -3.30
CA PRO A 52 -10.64 5.47 -3.59
C PRO A 52 -10.80 5.14 -5.09
N ALA A 53 -11.31 6.07 -5.90
CA ALA A 53 -11.45 5.92 -7.35
C ALA A 53 -10.15 6.24 -8.10
N ASN A 54 -9.38 7.22 -7.64
CA ASN A 54 -8.07 7.58 -8.16
C ASN A 54 -7.05 7.49 -7.02
N GLY A 55 -6.76 6.26 -6.62
CA GLY A 55 -5.99 5.95 -5.42
C GLY A 55 -4.50 5.84 -5.67
N THR A 56 -3.97 6.21 -6.84
CA THR A 56 -2.54 6.08 -7.15
C THR A 56 -1.96 7.41 -7.60
N LEU A 57 -0.85 7.81 -6.99
CA LEU A 57 -0.09 9.01 -7.35
C LEU A 57 1.38 8.64 -7.49
N ARG A 58 1.90 8.76 -8.73
CA ARG A 58 3.33 8.67 -9.02
C ARG A 58 3.95 10.05 -8.91
N THR A 59 4.93 10.21 -8.02
CA THR A 59 5.51 11.52 -7.71
C THR A 59 7.00 11.42 -7.33
N ARG A 60 7.62 12.58 -7.09
CA ARG A 60 8.97 12.71 -6.55
C ARG A 60 8.89 13.34 -5.17
N LEU A 61 9.27 12.57 -4.15
CA LEU A 61 9.24 13.00 -2.76
C LEU A 61 10.60 13.60 -2.40
N GLY A 62 10.59 14.82 -1.87
CA GLY A 62 11.79 15.44 -1.32
C GLY A 62 12.26 14.66 -0.10
N ALA A 63 13.52 14.21 -0.13
CA ALA A 63 14.16 13.57 1.01
C ALA A 63 15.36 14.41 1.44
N GLN A 64 15.77 14.23 2.69
CA GLN A 64 16.98 14.85 3.24
C GLN A 64 17.64 13.90 4.22
N PHE A 65 18.94 14.09 4.48
CA PHE A 65 19.58 13.36 5.56
C PHE A 65 18.97 13.75 6.92
N PRO A 66 18.87 12.80 7.87
CA PRO A 66 18.49 13.07 9.24
C PRO A 66 19.29 14.23 9.85
N SER A 67 18.60 15.14 10.52
CA SER A 67 19.20 16.27 11.24
C SER A 67 18.56 16.45 12.60
N THR A 68 19.16 17.26 13.48
CA THR A 68 18.61 17.53 14.82
C THR A 68 17.22 18.17 14.77
N GLN A 69 16.95 18.99 13.76
CA GLN A 69 15.64 19.64 13.57
C GLN A 69 14.63 18.74 12.86
N HIS A 70 15.11 17.87 11.97
CA HIS A 70 14.29 17.02 11.13
C HIS A 70 14.89 15.61 11.11
N PRO A 71 14.72 14.83 12.19
CA PRO A 71 15.33 13.50 12.31
C PRO A 71 14.79 12.53 11.25
N SER A 72 13.52 12.69 10.88
CA SER A 72 12.84 11.84 9.88
C SER A 72 12.64 12.52 8.53
N GLY A 73 13.24 13.70 8.32
CA GLY A 73 13.04 14.53 7.13
C GLY A 73 11.90 15.54 7.24
N THR A 74 11.62 16.25 6.14
CA THR A 74 10.56 17.28 6.08
C THR A 74 9.21 16.68 5.75
N ALA A 75 8.15 17.27 6.31
CA ALA A 75 6.77 16.87 6.05
C ALA A 75 6.31 17.17 4.62
N ILE A 76 5.76 16.15 3.98
CA ILE A 76 5.01 16.20 2.73
C ILE A 76 3.56 15.91 3.07
N TRP A 77 2.64 16.71 2.56
CA TRP A 77 1.22 16.61 2.89
C TRP A 77 0.35 16.31 1.66
N LEU A 78 -0.60 15.39 1.84
CA LEU A 78 -1.61 15.02 0.86
C LEU A 78 -2.99 14.98 1.52
N VAL A 79 -4.04 15.08 0.70
CA VAL A 79 -5.43 14.91 1.11
C VAL A 79 -5.90 13.52 0.70
N LEU A 80 -6.54 12.81 1.60
CA LEU A 80 -7.29 11.59 1.33
C LEU A 80 -8.77 11.95 1.38
N ASP A 81 -9.44 11.93 0.23
CA ASP A 81 -10.81 12.43 0.07
C ASP A 81 -11.76 11.32 -0.40
N LYS A 82 -13.07 11.55 -0.23
CA LYS A 82 -14.15 10.62 -0.60
C LYS A 82 -13.99 9.26 0.05
N LEU A 83 -13.54 9.25 1.31
CA LEU A 83 -13.46 8.03 2.10
C LEU A 83 -14.88 7.59 2.52
N THR A 84 -15.05 6.30 2.78
CA THR A 84 -16.28 5.78 3.38
C THR A 84 -16.08 5.71 4.89
N PRO A 85 -16.99 6.28 5.71
CA PRO A 85 -16.90 6.19 7.16
C PRO A 85 -16.80 4.74 7.62
N ASN A 86 -15.92 4.48 8.61
CA ASN A 86 -15.68 3.16 9.19
C ASN A 86 -15.18 2.07 8.21
N GLN A 87 -14.87 2.43 6.96
CA GLN A 87 -14.15 1.55 6.05
C GLN A 87 -12.66 1.62 6.34
N ARG A 88 -11.98 0.46 6.35
CA ARG A 88 -10.55 0.37 6.52
C ARG A 88 -9.83 0.65 5.20
N TYR A 89 -8.75 1.42 5.27
CA TYR A 89 -7.88 1.75 4.16
C TYR A 89 -6.43 1.48 4.54
N GLU A 90 -5.62 1.08 3.57
CA GLU A 90 -4.16 1.12 3.64
C GLU A 90 -3.68 2.20 2.69
N VAL A 91 -2.76 3.05 3.16
CA VAL A 91 -1.95 3.87 2.26
C VAL A 91 -0.52 3.40 2.31
N ARG A 92 0.07 3.21 1.13
CA ARG A 92 1.44 2.73 0.96
C ARG A 92 2.26 3.69 0.11
N VAL A 93 3.51 3.86 0.48
CA VAL A 93 4.54 4.52 -0.33
C VAL A 93 5.49 3.43 -0.78
N CYS A 94 5.66 3.27 -2.10
CA CYS A 94 6.59 2.31 -2.69
C CYS A 94 7.70 3.05 -3.44
N TRP A 95 8.96 2.64 -3.28
CA TRP A 95 10.12 3.31 -3.88
C TRP A 95 11.15 2.31 -4.44
N PRO A 96 12.03 2.72 -5.37
CA PRO A 96 13.04 1.83 -5.94
C PRO A 96 14.16 1.53 -4.95
N ALA A 97 14.69 0.31 -5.01
CA ALA A 97 15.83 -0.12 -4.17
C ALA A 97 17.10 0.73 -4.38
N THR A 98 17.22 1.39 -5.53
CA THR A 98 18.36 2.25 -5.86
C THR A 98 18.29 3.64 -5.22
N GLN A 99 17.21 3.96 -4.50
CA GLN A 99 17.05 5.20 -3.73
C GLN A 99 16.71 4.85 -2.27
N PRO A 100 17.68 4.36 -1.48
CA PRO A 100 17.44 4.01 -0.08
C PRO A 100 16.91 5.21 0.70
N THR A 101 15.73 5.06 1.29
CA THR A 101 15.04 6.13 2.00
C THR A 101 14.12 5.49 3.02
N GLU A 102 14.19 5.98 4.25
CA GLU A 102 13.29 5.62 5.32
C GLU A 102 12.08 6.57 5.27
N PHE A 103 10.89 5.99 5.16
CA PHE A 103 9.64 6.73 5.13
C PHE A 103 8.87 6.57 6.43
N PHE A 104 8.17 7.61 6.85
CA PHE A 104 7.24 7.56 7.98
C PHE A 104 5.90 8.15 7.55
N LEU A 105 4.82 7.40 7.79
CA LEU A 105 3.47 7.75 7.36
C LEU A 105 2.58 7.99 8.58
N SER A 106 1.80 9.06 8.56
CA SER A 106 0.79 9.35 9.59
C SER A 106 -0.44 9.99 8.96
N THR A 107 -1.62 9.60 9.43
CA THR A 107 -2.90 10.18 8.99
C THR A 107 -3.56 10.94 10.11
N PHE A 108 -4.10 12.12 9.81
CA PHE A 108 -4.73 13.00 10.77
C PHE A 108 -6.11 13.47 10.30
N PRO A 109 -7.12 13.48 11.18
CA PRO A 109 -8.34 14.25 10.95
C PRO A 109 -8.03 15.72 10.75
N LEU A 110 -8.87 16.42 9.97
CA LEU A 110 -8.70 17.85 9.73
C LEU A 110 -8.73 18.66 11.04
N SER A 111 -9.63 18.31 11.97
CA SER A 111 -9.74 18.96 13.29
C SER A 111 -8.45 18.85 14.09
N THR A 112 -7.84 17.66 14.13
CA THR A 112 -6.58 17.43 14.84
C THR A 112 -5.44 18.31 14.30
N VAL A 113 -5.34 18.46 12.98
CA VAL A 113 -4.32 19.34 12.39
C VAL A 113 -4.60 20.81 12.70
N GLN A 114 -5.87 21.22 12.83
CA GLN A 114 -6.25 22.58 13.20
C GLN A 114 -5.96 22.93 14.66
N GLU A 115 -6.08 21.96 15.55
CA GLU A 115 -5.83 22.12 16.98
C GLU A 115 -4.34 22.08 17.32
N ASP A 116 -3.54 21.32 16.56
CA ASP A 116 -2.11 21.17 16.77
C ASP A 116 -1.30 22.21 15.96
N ALA A 117 -0.70 23.15 16.69
CA ALA A 117 0.10 24.23 16.11
C ALA A 117 1.33 23.72 15.33
N GLU A 118 1.95 22.61 15.73
CA GLU A 118 3.11 22.03 15.05
C GLU A 118 2.69 21.41 13.71
N LEU A 119 1.60 20.64 13.71
CA LEU A 119 1.05 20.04 12.48
C LEU A 119 0.63 21.13 11.50
N MET A 120 -0.11 22.13 11.96
CA MET A 120 -0.54 23.26 11.14
C MET A 120 0.65 24.04 10.56
N ALA A 121 1.68 24.31 11.37
CA ALA A 121 2.89 24.99 10.90
C ALA A 121 3.60 24.18 9.80
N SER A 122 3.73 22.86 9.98
CA SER A 122 4.35 21.98 8.99
C SER A 122 3.55 21.92 7.68
N LEU A 123 2.21 21.93 7.77
CA LEU A 123 1.30 21.94 6.63
C LEU A 123 1.44 23.24 5.83
N HIS A 124 1.45 24.38 6.51
CA HIS A 124 1.67 25.68 5.87
C HIS A 124 3.05 25.79 5.23
N ALA A 125 4.10 25.32 5.91
CA ALA A 125 5.46 25.30 5.38
C ALA A 125 5.55 24.50 4.07
N TYR A 126 4.92 23.32 4.03
CA TYR A 126 4.81 22.51 2.82
C TYR A 126 4.01 23.22 1.71
N SER A 127 2.85 23.81 2.04
CA SER A 127 2.05 24.54 1.04
C SER A 127 2.81 25.73 0.43
N ALA A 128 3.63 26.41 1.24
CA ALA A 128 4.42 27.56 0.82
C ALA A 128 5.59 27.14 -0.08
N SER A 129 6.28 26.04 0.23
CA SER A 129 7.36 25.52 -0.61
C SER A 129 6.84 25.06 -1.98
N ARG A 130 5.70 24.36 -2.02
CA ARG A 130 5.01 23.95 -3.25
C ARG A 130 4.63 25.14 -4.13
N ARG A 131 4.12 26.23 -3.52
CA ARG A 131 3.75 27.45 -4.23
C ARG A 131 4.95 28.10 -4.92
N ARG A 132 6.13 28.06 -4.31
CA ARG A 132 7.38 28.57 -4.91
C ARG A 132 7.87 27.70 -6.06
N GLN A 133 7.75 26.38 -5.94
CA GLN A 133 8.16 25.45 -7.01
C GLN A 133 7.30 25.62 -8.28
N SER A 134 5.98 25.77 -8.11
CA SER A 134 5.04 25.96 -9.24
C SER A 134 5.18 27.31 -9.98
N SER A 135 5.91 28.29 -9.44
CA SER A 135 6.22 29.57 -10.11
C SER A 135 7.50 29.55 -10.97
N SER A 136 8.19 28.41 -11.09
CA SER A 136 9.37 28.29 -11.96
C SER A 136 8.96 28.05 -13.44
N PRO A 137 9.49 28.78 -14.44
CA PRO A 137 8.94 28.78 -15.81
C PRO A 137 9.16 27.51 -16.64
N ASN A 138 9.84 26.47 -16.13
CA ASN A 138 10.43 25.42 -16.97
C ASN A 138 9.78 24.02 -16.90
N ASP A 139 8.69 23.81 -16.15
CA ASP A 139 8.04 22.49 -16.08
C ASP A 139 6.74 22.43 -16.90
N THR A 140 6.87 22.31 -18.22
CA THR A 140 5.84 21.72 -19.09
C THR A 140 5.92 20.19 -19.01
N ALA A 141 5.43 19.57 -17.93
CA ALA A 141 5.12 18.13 -17.92
C ALA A 141 4.30 17.73 -16.68
N HIS A 142 3.05 17.30 -16.93
CA HIS A 142 2.21 16.47 -16.05
C HIS A 142 1.80 17.03 -14.68
N SER A 143 0.92 18.03 -14.71
CA SER A 143 -0.09 18.17 -13.65
C SER A 143 -1.35 17.42 -14.09
N PRO A 144 -1.80 16.35 -13.39
CA PRO A 144 -3.16 15.88 -13.55
C PRO A 144 -4.08 16.85 -12.79
N LEU A 145 -4.31 18.04 -13.36
CA LEU A 145 -5.49 18.83 -13.08
C LEU A 145 -6.70 18.08 -13.64
N GLN A 146 -7.12 17.02 -12.96
CA GLN A 146 -8.45 16.46 -13.14
C GLN A 146 -9.36 17.14 -12.10
N GLY A 147 -9.59 18.44 -12.33
CA GLY A 147 -10.80 19.08 -11.86
C GLY A 147 -11.96 18.47 -12.63
N SER A 148 -12.51 17.37 -12.12
CA SER A 148 -13.79 16.86 -12.59
C SER A 148 -14.86 17.88 -12.24
N SER A 149 -15.15 18.76 -13.19
CA SER A 149 -16.40 19.48 -13.29
C SER A 149 -17.52 18.46 -13.53
N SER A 150 -17.94 17.76 -12.49
CA SER A 150 -19.20 17.03 -12.54
C SER A 150 -20.32 18.03 -12.34
N ASN A 151 -20.91 18.43 -13.47
CA ASN A 151 -22.28 18.91 -13.55
C ASN A 151 -23.20 17.86 -12.87
N SER A 152 -23.57 18.10 -11.62
CA SER A 152 -24.72 17.43 -11.01
C SER A 152 -25.37 18.40 -10.05
N SER A 153 -26.43 19.03 -10.55
CA SER A 153 -27.55 19.54 -9.77
C SER A 153 -27.91 18.58 -8.64
N ASN A 154 -27.59 18.94 -7.41
CA ASN A 154 -28.41 18.74 -6.21
C ASN A 154 -27.78 19.50 -5.04
N LYS A 155 -28.47 20.54 -4.58
CA LYS A 155 -28.24 21.20 -3.29
C LYS A 155 -28.65 20.25 -2.17
N ALA A 156 -27.85 19.22 -1.94
CA ALA A 156 -27.78 18.59 -0.63
C ALA A 156 -26.44 19.02 -0.03
N GLU A 157 -26.47 19.39 1.23
CA GLU A 157 -25.32 19.68 2.07
C GLU A 157 -24.39 18.46 2.04
N SER A 158 -23.50 18.41 1.05
CA SER A 158 -22.71 17.21 0.81
C SER A 158 -21.63 17.19 1.89
N GLU A 159 -21.57 16.08 2.62
CA GLU A 159 -20.54 15.83 3.61
C GLU A 159 -19.38 15.09 2.93
N ALA A 160 -18.16 15.30 3.41
CA ALA A 160 -16.97 14.61 2.91
C ALA A 160 -16.18 14.01 4.07
N SER A 161 -15.86 12.72 3.93
CA SER A 161 -14.95 12.02 4.83
C SER A 161 -13.53 12.22 4.32
N ILE A 162 -12.74 13.02 5.05
CA ILE A 162 -11.42 13.51 4.64
C ILE A 162 -10.38 13.25 5.72
N LEU A 163 -9.18 12.84 5.32
CA LEU A 163 -7.99 12.81 6.15
C LEU A 163 -6.83 13.55 5.49
N LEU A 164 -5.92 14.05 6.31
CA LEU A 164 -4.62 14.56 5.88
C LEU A 164 -3.57 13.48 6.09
N LEU A 165 -2.80 13.18 5.03
CA LEU A 165 -1.66 12.27 5.08
C LEU A 165 -0.37 13.08 5.19
N ARG A 166 0.42 12.80 6.22
CA ARG A 166 1.80 13.28 6.37
C ARG A 166 2.77 12.17 6.01
N ILE A 167 3.71 12.48 5.14
CA ILE A 167 4.83 11.63 4.76
C ILE A 167 6.12 12.34 5.15
N LEU A 168 6.99 11.66 5.87
CA LEU A 168 8.36 12.10 6.15
C LEU A 168 9.32 11.17 5.40
N ALA A 169 10.39 11.71 4.85
CA ALA A 169 11.36 10.97 4.03
C ALA A 169 12.80 11.34 4.45
N ALA A 170 13.49 10.37 5.04
CA ALA A 170 14.88 10.47 5.43
C ALA A 170 15.76 9.64 4.50
N ALA A 171 16.80 10.24 3.93
CA ALA A 171 17.78 9.49 3.15
C ALA A 171 18.54 8.52 4.05
N ASP A 172 18.57 7.23 3.67
CA ASP A 172 19.19 6.15 4.43
C ASP A 172 20.30 5.48 3.62
N TYR A 173 21.35 6.24 3.30
CA TYR A 173 22.53 5.72 2.62
C TYR A 173 23.77 6.54 2.96
N PHE A 174 24.92 5.91 2.79
CA PHE A 174 26.22 6.57 2.80
C PHE A 174 26.97 6.19 1.51
N THR A 175 27.55 7.18 0.85
CA THR A 175 28.32 6.99 -0.38
C THR A 175 29.59 7.83 -0.36
N THR A 176 30.57 7.42 -1.17
CA THR A 176 31.79 8.20 -1.41
C THR A 176 31.55 9.39 -2.35
N ASP A 177 30.42 9.41 -3.05
CA ASP A 177 30.02 10.54 -3.88
C ASP A 177 29.64 11.75 -3.01
N THR A 178 30.57 12.70 -2.93
CA THR A 178 30.40 13.93 -2.16
C THR A 178 29.22 14.78 -2.62
N SER A 179 28.79 14.67 -3.89
CA SER A 179 27.66 15.42 -4.40
C SER A 179 26.35 14.88 -3.83
N LEU A 180 26.19 13.55 -3.83
CA LEU A 180 25.03 12.85 -3.29
C LEU A 180 24.94 12.99 -1.76
N MET A 181 26.08 13.03 -1.07
CA MET A 181 26.15 13.28 0.38
C MET A 181 25.84 14.73 0.77
N ARG A 182 25.93 15.69 -0.17
CA ARG A 182 25.61 17.11 0.09
C ARG A 182 24.16 17.45 -0.24
N VAL A 183 23.66 16.93 -1.35
CA VAL A 183 22.30 17.22 -1.85
C VAL A 183 21.62 15.91 -2.17
N VAL A 184 20.63 15.57 -1.35
CA VAL A 184 19.81 14.38 -1.56
C VAL A 184 18.87 14.61 -2.75
N PRO A 185 18.90 13.75 -3.78
CA PRO A 185 17.95 13.86 -4.88
C PRO A 185 16.54 13.42 -4.43
N PRO A 186 15.47 13.97 -5.02
CA PRO A 186 14.12 13.49 -4.78
C PRO A 186 13.95 12.00 -5.12
N VAL A 187 13.14 11.31 -4.31
CA VAL A 187 12.87 9.87 -4.42
C VAL A 187 11.64 9.66 -5.30
N HIS A 188 11.77 8.83 -6.32
CA HIS A 188 10.63 8.41 -7.13
C HIS A 188 9.78 7.46 -6.29
N ALA A 189 8.52 7.81 -6.09
CA ALA A 189 7.63 7.01 -5.26
C ALA A 189 6.22 6.93 -5.85
N ASP A 190 5.60 5.78 -5.63
CA ASP A 190 4.19 5.54 -5.89
C ASP A 190 3.45 5.53 -4.56
N ILE A 191 2.53 6.49 -4.39
CA ILE A 191 1.63 6.55 -3.24
C ILE A 191 0.32 5.91 -3.66
N ILE A 192 -0.11 4.88 -2.92
CA ILE A 192 -1.30 4.11 -3.26
C ILE A 192 -2.23 4.05 -2.06
N LEU A 193 -3.45 4.55 -2.21
CA LEU A 193 -4.59 4.40 -1.29
C LEU A 193 -5.42 3.18 -1.73
N ASP A 194 -5.46 2.15 -0.89
CA ASP A 194 -6.17 0.90 -1.14
C ASP A 194 -7.30 0.66 -0.12
N PRO A 195 -8.57 0.62 -0.55
CA PRO A 195 -9.68 0.26 0.33
C PRO A 195 -9.65 -1.23 0.69
N PHE A 196 -10.00 -1.57 1.92
CA PHE A 196 -10.19 -2.97 2.30
C PHE A 196 -11.54 -3.47 1.80
N LEU A 197 -11.55 -4.72 1.32
CA LEU A 197 -12.76 -5.48 1.07
C LEU A 197 -13.22 -6.12 2.38
N MET A 198 -14.46 -5.81 2.79
CA MET A 198 -15.05 -6.27 4.05
C MET A 198 -14.21 -5.95 5.30
N ASN A 199 -13.35 -4.91 5.26
CA ASN A 199 -12.41 -4.55 6.32
C ASN A 199 -11.36 -5.63 6.71
N VAL A 200 -11.20 -6.69 5.91
CA VAL A 200 -10.26 -7.78 6.19
C VAL A 200 -9.01 -7.74 5.30
N LEU A 201 -9.17 -7.55 3.99
CA LEU A 201 -8.05 -7.61 3.03
C LEU A 201 -8.02 -6.36 2.13
N PRO A 202 -6.84 -5.81 1.81
CA PRO A 202 -6.72 -4.75 0.79
C PRO A 202 -7.30 -5.20 -0.55
N ARG A 203 -8.04 -4.34 -1.25
CA ARG A 203 -8.69 -4.71 -2.51
C ARG A 203 -7.68 -5.14 -3.57
N SER A 204 -6.48 -4.59 -3.59
CA SER A 204 -5.44 -4.98 -4.57
C SER A 204 -4.94 -6.43 -4.40
N ILE A 205 -5.02 -7.01 -3.20
CA ILE A 205 -4.57 -8.40 -2.98
C ILE A 205 -5.62 -9.45 -3.39
N ALA A 206 -6.88 -9.04 -3.55
CA ALA A 206 -8.00 -9.95 -3.75
C ALA A 206 -7.83 -10.82 -5.01
N GLY A 207 -7.36 -10.24 -6.12
CA GLY A 207 -7.11 -10.97 -7.36
C GLY A 207 -6.01 -12.03 -7.20
N THR A 208 -4.90 -11.66 -6.56
CA THR A 208 -3.78 -12.58 -6.26
C THR A 208 -4.23 -13.71 -5.34
N ALA A 209 -4.99 -13.40 -4.28
CA ALA A 209 -5.51 -14.39 -3.35
C ALA A 209 -6.46 -15.37 -4.07
N CYS A 210 -7.36 -14.88 -4.91
CA CYS A 210 -8.26 -15.71 -5.72
C CYS A 210 -7.46 -16.65 -6.64
N TYR A 211 -6.45 -16.12 -7.34
CA TYR A 211 -5.57 -16.91 -8.19
C TYR A 211 -4.87 -18.04 -7.41
N ILE A 212 -4.28 -17.74 -6.25
CA ILE A 212 -3.62 -18.73 -5.40
C ILE A 212 -4.59 -19.84 -4.98
N VAL A 213 -5.83 -19.50 -4.60
CA VAL A 213 -6.87 -20.47 -4.24
C VAL A 213 -7.18 -21.41 -5.40
N VAL A 214 -7.33 -20.88 -6.62
CA VAL A 214 -7.59 -21.69 -7.82
C VAL A 214 -6.43 -22.65 -8.09
N VAL A 215 -5.19 -22.15 -8.07
CA VAL A 215 -3.99 -22.97 -8.27
C VAL A 215 -3.89 -24.08 -7.22
N ALA A 216 -4.15 -23.75 -5.94
CA ALA A 216 -4.12 -24.73 -4.86
C ALA A 216 -5.17 -25.83 -5.04
N ALA A 217 -6.40 -25.48 -5.46
CA ALA A 217 -7.45 -26.46 -5.70
C ALA A 217 -7.09 -27.44 -6.84
N VAL A 218 -6.52 -26.92 -7.93
CA VAL A 218 -6.03 -27.74 -9.05
C VAL A 218 -4.91 -28.66 -8.60
N ALA A 219 -3.92 -28.15 -7.85
CA ALA A 219 -2.82 -28.94 -7.33
C ALA A 219 -3.30 -30.08 -6.42
N ILE A 220 -4.25 -29.82 -5.52
CA ILE A 220 -4.86 -30.84 -4.65
C ILE A 220 -5.58 -31.89 -5.49
N HIS A 221 -6.31 -31.48 -6.53
CA HIS A 221 -7.00 -32.41 -7.42
C HIS A 221 -6.02 -33.34 -8.14
N LEU A 222 -4.95 -32.78 -8.73
CA LEU A 222 -3.90 -33.55 -9.39
C LEU A 222 -3.19 -34.50 -8.44
N ALA A 223 -2.82 -34.03 -7.23
CA ALA A 223 -2.15 -34.85 -6.23
C ALA A 223 -3.00 -36.08 -5.86
N ARG A 224 -4.32 -35.90 -5.67
CA ARG A 224 -5.25 -37.00 -5.39
C ARG A 224 -5.35 -37.98 -6.57
N ARG A 225 -5.40 -37.47 -7.80
CA ARG A 225 -5.44 -38.32 -9.01
C ARG A 225 -4.18 -39.18 -9.14
N ILE A 226 -3.01 -38.57 -8.88
CA ILE A 226 -1.72 -39.28 -8.93
C ILE A 226 -1.63 -40.32 -7.82
N ASP A 227 -2.07 -40.01 -6.59
CA ASP A 227 -2.08 -40.98 -5.48
C ASP A 227 -2.94 -42.21 -5.81
N VAL A 228 -4.14 -42.00 -6.38
CA VAL A 228 -5.00 -43.11 -6.84
C VAL A 228 -4.30 -43.93 -7.92
N TRP A 229 -3.70 -43.27 -8.92
CA TRP A 229 -3.01 -43.96 -10.02
C TRP A 229 -1.78 -44.76 -9.55
N ILE A 230 -0.99 -44.20 -8.63
CA ILE A 230 0.15 -44.90 -8.02
C ILE A 230 -0.32 -46.13 -7.23
N ARG A 231 -1.41 -46.01 -6.46
CA ARG A 231 -2.00 -47.15 -5.73
C ARG A 231 -2.45 -48.26 -6.68
N GLU A 232 -3.09 -47.90 -7.80
CA GLU A 232 -3.50 -48.86 -8.83
C GLU A 232 -2.32 -49.59 -9.46
N LEU A 233 -1.22 -48.87 -9.76
CA LEU A 233 0.02 -49.46 -10.27
C LEU A 233 0.67 -50.42 -9.27
N ILE A 234 0.69 -50.06 -7.99
CA ILE A 234 1.25 -50.91 -6.92
C ILE A 234 0.43 -52.20 -6.77
N ILE A 235 -0.91 -52.10 -6.77
CA ILE A 235 -1.81 -53.25 -6.68
C ILE A 235 -1.63 -54.18 -7.90
N SER A 236 -1.56 -53.60 -9.10
CA SER A 236 -1.39 -54.35 -10.35
C SER A 236 -0.01 -55.02 -10.46
N GLY A 237 1.05 -54.37 -9.97
CA GLY A 237 2.41 -54.92 -9.92
C GLY A 237 2.58 -56.03 -8.88
N GLY A 238 1.90 -55.94 -7.73
CA GLY A 238 1.93 -56.94 -6.66
C GLY A 238 1.24 -58.27 -7.03
N GLY A 239 0.25 -58.23 -7.93
CA GLY A 239 -0.46 -59.43 -8.40
C GLY A 239 0.37 -60.34 -9.32
N SER A 240 1.31 -59.78 -10.10
CA SER A 240 2.10 -60.56 -11.06
C SER A 240 3.17 -61.45 -10.39
N SER A 241 3.67 -61.05 -9.21
CA SER A 241 4.67 -61.81 -8.46
C SER A 241 4.10 -63.01 -7.70
N ARG A 242 2.78 -63.02 -7.40
CA ARG A 242 2.14 -64.11 -6.63
C ARG A 242 1.65 -65.28 -7.51
N VAL A 243 1.42 -65.04 -8.81
CA VAL A 243 0.94 -66.08 -9.73
C VAL A 243 2.08 -66.96 -10.29
N LYS A 244 3.31 -66.45 -10.35
CA LYS A 244 4.46 -67.24 -10.85
C LYS A 244 4.95 -68.33 -9.89
N THR A 245 4.62 -68.28 -8.60
CA THR A 245 5.04 -69.28 -7.61
C THR A 245 4.11 -70.49 -7.49
N VAL A 246 2.88 -70.43 -8.01
CA VAL A 246 1.91 -71.55 -7.91
C VAL A 246 2.00 -72.53 -9.10
N LYS A 247 2.57 -72.11 -10.25
CA LYS A 247 2.60 -72.95 -11.47
C LYS A 247 3.84 -73.87 -11.61
N LYS A 248 4.66 -74.03 -10.55
CA LYS A 248 5.91 -74.83 -10.58
C LYS A 248 5.93 -75.99 -9.59
N ARG A 249 4.76 -76.60 -9.34
CA ARG A 249 4.60 -77.88 -8.64
C ARG A 249 3.57 -78.74 -9.39
N GLN A 250 4.00 -79.33 -10.49
CA GLN A 250 3.48 -80.60 -11.00
C GLN A 250 4.68 -81.50 -11.22
#